data_AF-A0A918J5Y0-F1
#
_entry.id   AF-A0A918J5Y0-F1
#
_cell.length_a   1.000
_cell.length_b   1.000
_cell.length_c   1.000
_cell.angle_alpha   90.00
_cell.angle_beta   90.00
_cell.angle_gamma   90.00
#
_symmetry.space_group_name_H-M   'P 1'
#
loop_
_entity.id
_entity.type
_entity.pdbx_description
1 polymer ?
#
loop_
_entity_poly.entity_id
_entity_poly.type
_entity_poly.pdbx_seq_one_letter_code
_entity_poly.pdbx_strand_id
1 'polypeptide(L)'
;MTDRAVDINGDGTSNIDLFNTQEIKQCIKDNLTFFAERGQGENGAFSINENGLACEGNQPFTTIESDTYELINNNRIAFGIRSEMKIMELTKNKLVVESQETLDNTDVIVTITFQKS
;
A
#
# COMPACT_ATOMS: atom_id res chain seq x y z
N MET A 1 15.47 17.20 6.03
CA MET A 1 14.72 17.37 4.77
C MET A 1 13.26 17.47 5.16
N THR A 2 12.61 18.57 4.83
CA THR A 2 11.20 18.81 5.17
C THR A 2 10.34 18.00 4.20
N ASP A 3 9.40 17.20 4.70
CA ASP A 3 8.28 16.67 3.92
C ASP A 3 7.58 17.85 3.23
N ARG A 4 7.95 18.12 1.98
CA ARG A 4 7.22 19.06 1.13
C ARG A 4 6.23 18.21 0.37
N ALA A 5 4.95 18.39 0.65
CA ALA A 5 3.89 17.78 -0.13
C ALA A 5 4.09 18.12 -1.62
N VAL A 6 3.83 17.13 -2.47
CA VAL A 6 4.02 17.18 -3.91
C VAL A 6 2.78 17.82 -4.52
N ASP A 7 2.91 18.97 -5.17
CA ASP A 7 1.87 19.61 -5.99
C ASP A 7 1.63 18.75 -7.25
N ILE A 8 0.46 18.11 -7.35
CA ILE A 8 0.17 17.12 -8.42
C ILE A 8 -0.56 17.76 -9.59
N ASN A 9 -1.43 18.73 -9.36
CA ASN A 9 -2.21 19.37 -10.41
C ASN A 9 -1.55 20.65 -10.97
N GLY A 10 -0.46 21.14 -10.34
CA GLY A 10 0.34 22.27 -10.76
C GLY A 10 -0.28 23.64 -10.45
N ASP A 11 -1.21 23.71 -9.49
CA ASP A 11 -1.90 24.95 -9.13
C ASP A 11 -1.13 25.82 -8.13
N GLY A 12 0.04 25.34 -7.66
CA GLY A 12 0.91 26.07 -6.73
C GLY A 12 0.47 25.99 -5.27
N THR A 13 -0.55 25.18 -4.97
CA THR A 13 -1.03 24.89 -3.61
C THR A 13 -0.49 23.55 -3.13
N SER A 14 -0.17 23.45 -1.83
CA SER A 14 0.32 22.21 -1.23
C SER A 14 -0.86 21.27 -0.95
N ASN A 15 -0.78 20.01 -1.37
CA ASN A 15 -1.87 19.00 -1.28
C ASN A 15 -2.25 18.56 0.15
N ILE A 16 -1.69 19.23 1.15
CA ILE A 16 -2.07 19.16 2.55
C ILE A 16 -2.20 20.62 2.99
N ASP A 17 -3.37 21.17 2.74
CA ASP A 17 -3.86 22.37 3.41
C ASP A 17 -4.17 21.99 4.89
N LEU A 18 -3.91 22.92 5.82
CA LEU A 18 -4.34 22.90 7.22
C LEU A 18 -5.85 22.59 7.41
N PHE A 19 -6.65 22.62 6.33
CA PHE A 19 -8.07 22.27 6.28
C PHE A 19 -8.38 20.87 5.68
N ASN A 20 -7.39 19.97 5.53
CA ASN A 20 -7.58 18.59 5.02
C ASN A 20 -8.14 18.47 3.60
N THR A 21 -8.04 19.49 2.76
CA THR A 21 -8.29 19.37 1.31
C THR A 21 -7.11 18.65 0.69
N GLN A 22 -7.24 17.33 0.57
CA GLN A 22 -6.20 16.49 -0.01
C GLN A 22 -6.43 16.30 -1.51
N GLU A 23 -5.43 16.63 -2.32
CA GLU A 23 -5.48 16.31 -3.76
C GLU A 23 -5.33 14.81 -4.03
N ILE A 24 -4.71 14.08 -3.10
CA ILE A 24 -4.69 12.62 -3.07
C ILE A 24 -5.51 12.17 -1.88
N LYS A 25 -6.55 11.35 -2.10
CA LYS A 25 -7.33 10.76 -1.01
C LYS A 25 -6.41 10.07 0.01
N GLN A 26 -6.68 10.25 1.31
CA GLN A 26 -5.87 9.67 2.37
C GLN A 26 -5.76 8.13 2.27
N CYS A 27 -6.78 7.43 1.78
CA CYS A 27 -6.74 5.98 1.53
C CYS A 27 -5.63 5.54 0.56
N ILE A 28 -5.24 6.40 -0.38
CA ILE A 28 -4.13 6.12 -1.31
C ILE A 28 -2.78 6.26 -0.57
N LYS A 29 -2.72 7.13 0.44
CA LYS A 29 -1.54 7.32 1.30
C LYS A 29 -1.44 6.25 2.39
N ASP A 30 -2.56 5.75 2.88
CA ASP A 30 -2.67 4.82 4.01
C ASP A 30 -2.54 3.34 3.58
N ASN A 31 -1.67 3.05 2.62
CA ASN A 31 -1.37 1.70 2.17
C ASN A 31 -0.28 1.03 3.04
N LEU A 32 -0.39 1.17 4.38
CA LEU A 32 0.51 0.54 5.33
C LEU A 32 0.22 -0.96 5.36
N THR A 33 0.98 -1.69 4.54
CA THR A 33 0.86 -3.14 4.44
C THR A 33 1.74 -3.83 5.47
N PHE A 34 1.14 -4.73 6.24
CA PHE A 34 1.84 -5.58 7.18
C PHE A 34 1.84 -7.02 6.69
N PHE A 35 3.02 -7.63 6.65
CA PHE A 35 3.22 -9.04 6.35
C PHE A 35 3.68 -9.77 7.61
N ALA A 36 2.99 -10.85 7.95
CA ALA A 36 3.39 -11.78 9.01
C ALA A 36 3.58 -13.18 8.43
N GLU A 37 4.74 -13.78 8.69
CA GLU A 37 4.95 -15.21 8.42
C GLU A 37 4.13 -16.02 9.44
N ARG A 38 3.44 -17.06 8.98
CA ARG A 38 2.75 -18.04 9.82
C ARG A 38 3.56 -19.34 9.89
N GLY A 39 3.08 -20.33 10.65
CA GLY A 39 3.81 -21.56 10.91
C GLY A 39 4.21 -22.31 9.63
N GLN A 40 5.16 -23.24 9.75
CA GLN A 40 5.61 -24.05 8.61
C GLN A 40 4.42 -24.79 7.97
N GLY A 41 4.16 -24.52 6.68
CA GLY A 41 3.03 -25.09 5.94
C GLY A 41 1.74 -24.27 5.98
N GLU A 42 1.75 -23.10 6.62
CA GLU A 42 0.63 -22.16 6.62
C GLU A 42 0.90 -20.98 5.70
N ASN A 43 -0.14 -20.46 5.05
CA ASN A 43 -0.06 -19.22 4.27
C ASN A 43 0.28 -18.05 5.19
N GLY A 44 1.07 -17.11 4.70
CA GLY A 44 1.37 -15.89 5.42
C GLY A 44 0.11 -15.06 5.64
N ALA A 45 0.11 -14.19 6.66
CA ALA A 45 -0.97 -13.25 6.91
C ALA A 45 -0.62 -11.85 6.39
N PHE A 46 -1.58 -11.21 5.76
CA PHE A 46 -1.50 -9.86 5.23
C PHE A 46 -2.60 -9.01 5.87
N SER A 47 -2.29 -7.75 6.17
CA SER A 47 -3.29 -6.78 6.59
C SER A 47 -2.91 -5.36 6.21
N ILE A 48 -3.91 -4.55 5.91
CA ILE A 48 -3.78 -3.10 5.76
C ILE A 48 -4.59 -2.43 6.85
N ASN A 49 -3.92 -1.49 7.53
CA ASN A 49 -4.54 -0.70 8.57
C ASN A 49 -4.63 0.76 8.13
N GLU A 50 -5.75 1.40 8.45
CA GLU A 50 -5.91 2.84 8.34
C GLU A 50 -4.92 3.55 9.27
N ASN A 51 -4.44 4.69 8.83
CA ASN A 51 -3.57 5.52 9.66
C ASN A 51 -4.42 6.33 10.65
N GLY A 52 -3.78 7.28 11.35
CA GLY A 52 -4.47 8.15 12.31
C GLY A 52 -5.50 9.12 11.70
N LEU A 53 -5.61 9.20 10.38
CA LEU A 53 -6.60 10.01 9.67
C LEU A 53 -7.56 9.09 8.91
N ALA A 54 -8.81 9.01 9.36
CA ALA A 54 -9.84 8.17 8.76
C ALA A 54 -10.13 8.50 7.28
N CYS A 55 -10.25 7.48 6.44
CA CYS A 55 -10.74 7.59 5.07
C CYS A 55 -12.14 6.98 4.90
N GLU A 56 -12.96 7.56 4.01
CA GLU A 56 -14.29 7.08 3.57
C GLU A 56 -15.22 6.49 4.65
N GLY A 57 -15.18 7.03 5.87
CA GLY A 57 -16.06 6.60 6.97
C GLY A 57 -15.52 5.48 7.85
N ASN A 58 -14.29 5.01 7.60
CA ASN A 58 -13.57 4.12 8.52
C ASN A 58 -13.18 4.84 9.81
N GLN A 59 -12.92 4.08 10.88
CA GLN A 59 -12.33 4.65 12.09
C GLN A 59 -10.80 4.71 11.92
N PRO A 60 -10.12 5.72 12.49
CA PRO A 60 -8.66 5.73 12.50
C PRO A 60 -8.10 4.46 13.15
N PHE A 61 -6.95 3.98 12.67
CA PHE A 61 -6.24 2.81 13.21
C PHE A 61 -6.98 1.47 13.10
N THR A 62 -8.03 1.36 12.28
CA THR A 62 -8.71 0.06 12.05
C THR A 62 -8.07 -0.72 10.91
N THR A 63 -8.08 -2.05 11.03
CA THR A 63 -7.81 -2.94 9.90
C THR A 63 -8.96 -2.83 8.89
N ILE A 64 -8.64 -2.35 7.69
CA ILE A 64 -9.60 -2.22 6.60
C ILE A 64 -9.56 -3.39 5.65
N GLU A 65 -8.44 -4.10 5.61
CA GLU A 65 -8.27 -5.28 4.76
C GLU A 65 -7.38 -6.31 5.45
N SER A 66 -7.73 -7.58 5.30
CA SER A 66 -6.93 -8.71 5.78
C SER A 66 -7.05 -9.87 4.81
N ASP A 67 -5.94 -10.56 4.56
CA ASP A 67 -5.87 -11.69 3.64
C ASP A 67 -4.77 -12.68 4.05
N THR A 68 -4.70 -13.79 3.35
CA THR A 68 -3.55 -14.68 3.32
C THR A 68 -2.73 -14.49 2.05
N TYR A 69 -1.43 -14.73 2.13
CA TYR A 69 -0.55 -14.69 0.96
C TYR A 69 0.35 -15.92 0.86
N GLU A 70 0.76 -16.23 -0.36
CA GLU A 70 1.77 -17.25 -0.66
C GLU A 70 2.84 -16.71 -1.61
N LEU A 71 4.07 -17.22 -1.45
CA LEU A 71 5.19 -16.93 -2.33
C LEU A 71 5.27 -17.99 -3.42
N ILE A 72 5.05 -17.58 -4.67
CA ILE A 72 5.14 -18.46 -5.84
C ILE A 72 6.51 -18.27 -6.48
N ASN A 73 7.32 -19.33 -6.52
CA ASN A 73 8.64 -19.37 -7.17
C ASN A 73 9.61 -18.23 -6.76
N ASN A 74 9.42 -17.63 -5.58
CA ASN A 74 10.14 -16.44 -5.09
C ASN A 74 10.15 -15.24 -6.05
N ASN A 75 9.22 -15.19 -7.00
CA ASN A 75 9.12 -14.10 -7.97
C ASN A 75 7.73 -13.47 -8.03
N ARG A 76 6.75 -14.04 -7.32
CA ARG A 76 5.39 -13.54 -7.20
C ARG A 76 4.87 -13.72 -5.79
N ILE A 77 3.99 -12.80 -5.39
CA ILE A 77 3.18 -12.90 -4.18
C ILE A 77 1.73 -13.03 -4.65
N ALA A 78 1.08 -14.14 -4.31
CA ALA A 78 -0.32 -14.37 -4.58
C ALA A 78 -1.13 -14.17 -3.31
N PHE A 79 -2.31 -13.57 -3.46
CA PHE A 79 -3.24 -13.21 -2.41
C PHE A 79 -4.57 -13.93 -2.64
N GLY A 80 -5.35 -14.13 -1.60
CA GLY A 80 -6.67 -14.74 -1.70
C GLY A 80 -7.72 -13.80 -2.31
N ILE A 81 -7.65 -12.50 -2.00
CA ILE A 81 -8.61 -11.47 -2.45
C ILE A 81 -7.99 -10.43 -3.39
N ARG A 82 -6.67 -10.24 -3.37
CA ARG A 82 -5.97 -9.28 -4.25
C ARG A 82 -5.39 -9.92 -5.50
N SER A 83 -5.14 -9.09 -6.50
CA SER A 83 -4.34 -9.46 -7.67
C SER A 83 -2.92 -9.83 -7.26
N GLU A 84 -2.32 -10.75 -8.02
CA GLU A 84 -0.94 -11.13 -7.83
C GLU A 84 0.00 -9.94 -8.01
N MET A 85 1.01 -9.87 -7.15
CA MET A 85 2.07 -8.88 -7.25
C MET A 85 3.37 -9.56 -7.72
N LYS A 86 4.06 -8.93 -8.66
CA LYS A 86 5.36 -9.41 -9.16
C LYS A 86 6.47 -8.89 -8.26
N ILE A 87 7.33 -9.77 -7.76
CA ILE A 87 8.50 -9.39 -6.97
C ILE A 87 9.59 -8.89 -7.93
N MET A 88 10.01 -7.64 -7.73
CA MET A 88 11.09 -7.00 -8.47
C MET A 88 12.42 -7.08 -7.70
N GLU A 89 12.36 -6.99 -6.38
CA GLU A 89 13.51 -7.11 -5.49
C GLU A 89 13.06 -7.72 -4.16
N LEU A 90 13.79 -8.72 -3.67
CA LEU A 90 13.58 -9.29 -2.35
C LEU A 90 14.94 -9.46 -1.65
N THR A 91 15.14 -8.68 -0.59
CA THR A 91 16.30 -8.75 0.29
C THR A 91 15.81 -8.87 1.74
N LYS A 92 16.74 -9.08 2.67
CA LYS A 92 16.42 -9.18 4.11
C LYS A 92 15.63 -7.98 4.66
N ASN A 93 15.86 -6.78 4.09
CA ASN A 93 15.33 -5.53 4.63
C ASN A 93 14.39 -4.80 3.66
N LYS A 94 14.20 -5.33 2.45
CA LYS A 94 13.48 -4.63 1.39
C LYS A 94 12.76 -5.63 0.48
N LEU A 95 11.49 -5.35 0.23
CA LEU A 95 10.67 -6.01 -0.78
C LEU A 95 10.13 -4.94 -1.72
N VAL A 96 10.42 -5.08 -3.02
CA VAL A 96 9.86 -4.24 -4.08
C VAL A 96 8.96 -5.10 -4.92
N VAL A 97 7.72 -4.66 -5.11
CA VAL A 97 6.72 -5.34 -5.91
C VAL A 97 6.09 -4.42 -6.94
N GLU A 98 5.60 -5.02 -8.00
CA GLU A 98 4.87 -4.37 -9.09
C GLU A 98 3.47 -4.98 -9.20
N SER A 99 2.46 -4.11 -9.31
CA SER A 99 1.06 -4.47 -9.56
C SER A 99 0.53 -3.64 -10.72
N GLN A 100 -0.38 -4.21 -11.51
CA GLN A 100 -1.16 -3.49 -12.52
C GLN A 100 -2.57 -3.27 -11.96
N GLU A 101 -2.97 -2.00 -11.86
CA GLU A 101 -4.26 -1.62 -11.30
C GLU A 101 -4.98 -0.65 -12.23
N THR A 102 -6.30 -0.57 -12.10
CA THR A 102 -7.10 0.42 -12.82
C THR A 102 -7.61 1.43 -11.78
N LEU A 103 -7.15 2.68 -11.89
CA LEU A 103 -7.61 3.81 -11.07
C LEU A 103 -8.36 4.79 -11.97
N ASP A 104 -9.63 5.05 -11.67
CA ASP A 104 -10.49 5.99 -12.42
C ASP A 104 -10.44 5.78 -13.94
N ASN A 105 -10.67 4.54 -14.38
CA ASN A 105 -10.62 4.10 -15.80
C ASN A 105 -9.24 4.30 -16.48
N THR A 106 -8.18 4.46 -15.70
CA THR A 106 -6.81 4.56 -16.21
C THR A 106 -5.99 3.38 -15.70
N ASP A 107 -5.38 2.64 -16.62
CA ASP A 107 -4.47 1.57 -16.27
C ASP A 107 -3.14 2.14 -15.79
N VAL A 108 -2.74 1.78 -14.58
CA VAL A 108 -1.52 2.24 -13.93
C VAL A 108 -0.65 1.06 -13.50
N ILE A 109 0.66 1.28 -13.51
CA ILE A 109 1.63 0.37 -12.90
C ILE A 109 1.99 0.95 -11.53
N VAL A 110 1.66 0.22 -10.48
CA VAL A 110 1.97 0.59 -9.10
C VAL A 110 3.21 -0.19 -8.66
N THR A 111 4.27 0.54 -8.32
CA THR A 111 5.46 -0.04 -7.68
C THR A 111 5.45 0.28 -6.19
N ILE A 112 5.45 -0.75 -5.35
CA ILE A 112 5.41 -0.61 -3.89
C ILE A 112 6.74 -1.09 -3.32
N THR A 113 7.34 -0.29 -2.44
CA THR A 113 8.55 -0.68 -1.70
C THR A 113 8.22 -0.81 -0.22
N PHE A 114 8.28 -2.04 0.28
CA PHE A 114 8.21 -2.34 1.70
C PHE A 114 9.63 -2.35 2.28
N GLN A 115 9.86 -1.54 3.32
CA GLN A 115 11.11 -1.57 4.08
C GLN A 115 10.85 -2.18 5.45
N LYS A 116 11.73 -3.09 5.86
CA LYS A 116 11.72 -3.67 7.20
C LYS A 116 12.63 -2.83 8.10
N SER A 117 12.03 -2.16 9.07
CA SER A 117 12.70 -1.42 10.15
C SER A 117 13.25 -2.34 11.23
#